data_AF-A0A3C1QWN4-F1
#
_entry.id   AF-A0A3C1QWN4-F1
#
_cell.length_a   1.000
_cell.length_b   1.000
_cell.length_c   1.000
_cell.angle_alpha   90.00
_cell.angle_beta   90.00
_cell.angle_gamma   90.00
#
_symmetry.space_group_name_H-M   'P 1'
#
loop_
_entity.id
_entity.type
_entity.pdbx_description
1 polymer ?
#
loop_
_entity_poly.entity_id
_entity_poly.type
_entity_poly.pdbx_seq_one_letter_code
_entity_poly.pdbx_strand_id
1 'polypeptide(L)'
;MVTPRKPLAPEVAAVLERLRALLTDVCRRRLNDEYLALTLRMADLLARRRPSPLTNGSPEGWASGILRAVGWVNGLTERHANPHLAPGEIDRECGASSGSGNRRGQEIRRLMRLRLADPRWVRASVLADETGEAYEKLYVDVLWAKMRGKN
;
A
#
# COMPACT_ATOMS: atom_id res chain seq x y z
N MET A 1 31.63 -1.50 -3.09
CA MET A 1 31.23 -2.33 -1.94
C MET A 1 29.99 -1.71 -1.30
N VAL A 2 28.84 -2.38 -1.34
CA VAL A 2 27.63 -1.91 -0.65
C VAL A 2 27.80 -2.28 0.83
N THR A 3 27.90 -1.29 1.72
CA THR A 3 27.96 -1.52 3.16
C THR A 3 26.71 -2.29 3.59
N PRO A 4 26.82 -3.44 4.29
CA PRO A 4 25.66 -4.19 4.71
C PRO A 4 24.78 -3.32 5.62
N ARG A 5 23.47 -3.28 5.31
CA ARG A 5 22.53 -2.50 6.12
C ARG A 5 22.50 -3.08 7.53
N LYS A 6 22.52 -2.20 8.55
CA LYS A 6 22.33 -2.60 9.95
C LYS A 6 21.06 -3.48 10.07
N PRO A 7 21.12 -4.59 10.83
CA PRO A 7 19.94 -5.40 11.11
C PRO A 7 18.81 -4.58 11.73
N LEU A 8 17.57 -4.98 11.46
CA LEU A 8 16.40 -4.44 12.16
C LEU A 8 16.45 -4.86 13.64
N ALA A 9 15.85 -4.05 14.50
CA ALA A 9 15.64 -4.47 15.89
C ALA A 9 14.74 -5.72 15.91
N PRO A 10 14.98 -6.72 16.80
CA PRO A 10 14.27 -7.99 16.78
C PRO A 10 12.75 -7.85 16.78
N GLU A 11 12.21 -6.91 17.55
CA GLU A 11 10.78 -6.62 17.62
C GLU A 11 10.22 -6.09 16.29
N VAL A 12 10.98 -5.27 15.57
CA VAL A 12 10.58 -4.77 14.25
C VAL A 12 10.65 -5.88 13.21
N ALA A 13 11.66 -6.75 13.29
CA ALA A 13 11.80 -7.89 12.38
C ALA A 13 10.62 -8.87 12.54
N ALA A 14 10.25 -9.22 13.77
CA ALA A 14 9.11 -10.09 14.04
C ALA A 14 7.78 -9.53 13.52
N VAL A 15 7.54 -8.23 13.70
CA VAL A 15 6.35 -7.57 13.14
C VAL A 15 6.39 -7.55 11.62
N LEU A 16 7.55 -7.27 11.02
CA LEU A 16 7.70 -7.24 9.56
C LEU A 16 7.42 -8.61 8.94
N GLU A 17 7.91 -9.70 9.51
CA GLU A 17 7.64 -11.06 9.01
C GLU A 17 6.14 -11.37 9.00
N ARG A 18 5.44 -11.10 10.11
CA ARG A 18 3.98 -11.29 10.17
C ARG A 18 3.25 -10.41 9.15
N LEU A 19 3.67 -9.16 9.00
CA LEU A 19 3.11 -8.23 8.04
C LEU A 19 3.30 -8.70 6.59
N ARG A 20 4.49 -9.20 6.24
CA ARG A 20 4.77 -9.76 4.91
C ARG A 20 3.92 -10.99 4.61
N ALA A 21 3.73 -11.87 5.60
CA ALA A 21 2.89 -13.04 5.45
C ALA A 21 1.44 -12.65 5.14
N LEU A 22 0.86 -11.70 5.89
CA LEU A 22 -0.49 -11.18 5.66
C LEU A 22 -0.62 -10.54 4.26
N LEU A 23 0.32 -9.66 3.89
CA LEU A 23 0.30 -9.01 2.57
C LEU A 23 0.43 -10.01 1.42
N THR A 24 1.26 -11.04 1.60
CA THR A 24 1.46 -12.10 0.61
C THR A 24 0.19 -12.91 0.40
N ASP A 25 -0.47 -13.32 1.48
CA ASP A 25 -1.73 -14.05 1.41
C ASP A 25 -2.82 -13.24 0.69
N VAL A 26 -3.06 -11.99 1.14
CA VAL A 26 -4.10 -11.14 0.55
C VAL A 26 -3.81 -10.85 -0.93
N CYS A 27 -2.57 -10.48 -1.28
CA CYS A 27 -2.25 -10.16 -2.67
C CYS A 27 -2.39 -11.36 -3.60
N ARG A 28 -2.00 -12.56 -3.15
CA ARG A 28 -2.13 -13.79 -3.95
C ARG A 28 -3.59 -14.21 -4.13
N ARG A 29 -4.42 -14.05 -3.10
CA ARG A 29 -5.84 -14.45 -3.17
C ARG A 29 -6.73 -13.44 -3.91
N ARG A 30 -6.42 -12.14 -3.80
CA ARG A 30 -7.34 -11.07 -4.20
C ARG A 30 -6.78 -10.09 -5.23
N LEU A 31 -5.46 -10.04 -5.43
CA LEU A 31 -4.79 -9.05 -6.28
C LEU A 31 -3.81 -9.75 -7.24
N ASN A 32 -2.59 -9.22 -7.39
CA ASN A 32 -1.55 -9.73 -8.27
C ASN A 32 -0.15 -9.43 -7.72
N ASP A 33 0.87 -9.89 -8.44
CA ASP A 33 2.27 -9.76 -8.04
C ASP A 33 2.77 -8.32 -8.02
N GLU A 34 2.19 -7.41 -8.79
CA GLU A 34 2.57 -5.99 -8.77
C GLU A 34 2.16 -5.34 -7.45
N TYR A 35 0.94 -5.61 -6.98
CA TYR A 35 0.50 -5.16 -5.65
C TYR A 35 1.32 -5.84 -4.54
N LEU A 36 1.66 -7.12 -4.69
CA LEU A 36 2.54 -7.79 -3.74
C LEU A 36 3.90 -7.09 -3.64
N ALA A 37 4.56 -6.83 -4.77
CA ALA A 37 5.84 -6.16 -4.81
C ALA A 37 5.80 -4.76 -4.15
N LEU A 38 4.79 -3.96 -4.50
CA LEU A 38 4.61 -2.62 -3.94
C LEU A 38 4.35 -2.65 -2.42
N THR A 39 3.47 -3.54 -1.96
CA THR A 39 3.12 -3.61 -0.53
C THR A 39 4.28 -4.12 0.33
N LEU A 40 5.03 -5.12 -0.13
CA LEU A 40 6.23 -5.61 0.57
C LEU A 40 7.32 -4.53 0.63
N ARG A 41 7.54 -3.79 -0.47
CA ARG A 41 8.47 -2.66 -0.48
C ARG A 41 8.05 -1.57 0.49
N MET A 42 6.76 -1.28 0.61
CA MET A 42 6.23 -0.32 1.59
C MET A 42 6.52 -0.79 3.03
N ALA A 43 6.22 -2.07 3.33
CA ALA A 43 6.48 -2.67 4.64
C ALA A 43 7.96 -2.56 5.03
N ASP A 44 8.87 -2.84 4.09
CA ASP A 44 10.32 -2.68 4.30
C ASP A 44 10.76 -1.27 4.65
N LEU A 45 10.24 -0.28 3.93
CA LEU A 45 10.61 1.11 4.15
C LEU A 45 10.06 1.62 5.48
N LEU A 46 8.86 1.19 5.88
CA LEU A 46 8.30 1.49 7.20
C LEU A 46 9.16 0.86 8.30
N ALA A 47 9.52 -0.43 8.17
CA ALA A 47 10.36 -1.13 9.14
C ALA A 47 11.72 -0.44 9.38
N ARG A 48 12.28 0.17 8.35
CA ARG A 48 13.61 0.83 8.41
C ARG A 48 13.55 2.29 8.90
N ARG A 49 12.36 2.87 9.03
CA ARG A 49 12.21 4.22 9.59
C ARG A 49 12.60 4.22 11.07
N ARG A 50 13.11 5.34 11.58
CA ARG A 50 13.55 5.48 12.99
C ARG A 50 12.81 6.61 13.72
N PRO A 51 12.13 6.30 14.85
CA PRO A 51 11.74 4.95 15.29
C PRO A 51 10.84 4.28 14.24
N SER A 52 10.81 2.93 14.24
CA SER A 52 9.95 2.20 13.31
C SER A 52 8.50 2.35 13.76
N PRO A 53 7.58 2.80 12.89
CA PRO A 53 6.17 2.94 13.26
C PRO A 53 5.48 1.58 13.40
N LEU A 54 6.05 0.51 12.84
CA LEU A 54 5.42 -0.82 12.82
C LEU A 54 5.22 -1.40 14.22
N THR A 55 6.01 -1.00 15.21
CA THR A 55 5.86 -1.46 16.61
C THR A 55 4.68 -0.81 17.33
N ASN A 56 4.12 0.27 16.78
CA ASN A 56 2.92 0.89 17.31
C ASN A 56 1.69 0.36 16.55
N GLY A 57 0.95 -0.56 17.16
CA GLY A 57 -0.32 -1.12 16.66
C GLY A 57 -0.23 -2.55 16.13
N SER A 58 -1.36 -3.07 15.63
CA SER A 58 -1.44 -4.45 15.16
C SER A 58 -0.88 -4.63 13.74
N PRO A 59 -0.23 -5.77 13.44
CA PRO A 59 0.19 -6.14 12.10
C PRO A 59 -0.94 -6.10 11.07
N GLU A 60 -2.16 -6.51 11.45
CA GLU A 60 -3.37 -6.50 10.61
C GLU A 60 -3.74 -5.06 10.19
N GLY A 61 -3.68 -4.13 11.15
CA GLY A 61 -3.93 -2.72 10.89
C GLY A 61 -2.88 -2.11 9.94
N TRP A 62 -1.62 -2.48 10.11
CA TRP A 62 -0.55 -2.06 9.20
C TRP A 62 -0.69 -2.69 7.80
N ALA A 63 -1.10 -3.96 7.70
CA ALA A 63 -1.36 -4.64 6.44
C ALA A 63 -2.49 -3.94 5.66
N SER A 64 -3.63 -3.71 6.31
CA SER A 64 -4.74 -2.97 5.72
C SER A 64 -4.33 -1.55 5.33
N GLY A 65 -3.59 -0.85 6.20
CA GLY A 65 -3.09 0.50 5.91
C GLY A 65 -2.19 0.55 4.68
N ILE A 66 -1.29 -0.43 4.52
CA ILE A 66 -0.38 -0.53 3.36
C ILE A 66 -1.18 -0.78 2.08
N LEU A 67 -2.10 -1.74 2.10
CA LEU A 67 -2.97 -2.04 0.94
C LEU A 67 -3.84 -0.85 0.56
N ARG A 68 -4.41 -0.15 1.54
CA ARG A 68 -5.17 1.09 1.31
C ARG A 68 -4.30 2.21 0.73
N ALA A 69 -3.06 2.36 1.20
CA ALA A 69 -2.16 3.40 0.71
C ALA A 69 -1.67 3.12 -0.72
N VAL A 70 -1.22 1.89 -1.00
CA VAL A 70 -0.82 1.46 -2.35
C VAL A 70 -2.03 1.45 -3.29
N GLY A 71 -3.16 0.97 -2.81
CA GLY A 71 -4.42 0.96 -3.55
C GLY A 71 -4.89 2.36 -3.93
N TRP A 72 -4.79 3.33 -3.02
CA TRP A 72 -5.11 4.73 -3.29
C TRP A 72 -4.23 5.35 -4.38
N VAL A 73 -2.92 5.03 -4.41
CA VAL A 73 -2.03 5.47 -5.49
C VAL A 73 -2.44 4.88 -6.84
N ASN A 74 -2.95 3.65 -6.84
CA ASN A 74 -3.21 2.85 -8.05
C ASN A 74 -4.72 2.67 -8.36
N GLY A 75 -5.59 3.51 -7.80
CA GLY A 75 -7.03 3.48 -8.06
C GLY A 75 -7.75 2.19 -7.65
N LEU A 76 -7.17 1.33 -6.80
CA LEU A 76 -7.68 -0.01 -6.48
C LEU A 76 -9.12 -0.01 -5.93
N THR A 77 -9.50 1.07 -5.25
CA THR A 77 -10.81 1.23 -4.61
C THR A 77 -11.87 1.82 -5.53
N GLU A 78 -11.51 2.15 -6.78
CA GLU A 78 -12.46 2.66 -7.77
C GLU A 78 -13.23 1.51 -8.42
N ARG A 79 -14.56 1.66 -8.58
CA ARG A 79 -15.44 0.57 -9.05
C ARG A 79 -15.06 0.02 -10.44
N HIS A 80 -14.38 0.81 -11.26
CA HIS A 80 -13.94 0.45 -12.61
C HIS A 80 -12.50 -0.07 -12.65
N ALA A 81 -11.83 -0.18 -11.49
CA ALA A 81 -10.48 -0.72 -11.42
C ALA A 81 -10.47 -2.22 -11.70
N ASN A 82 -9.38 -2.71 -12.30
CA ASN A 82 -9.10 -4.13 -12.45
C ASN A 82 -7.67 -4.43 -11.98
N PRO A 83 -7.47 -5.20 -10.90
CA PRO A 83 -8.49 -5.66 -9.95
C PRO A 83 -9.13 -4.50 -9.17
N HIS A 84 -10.34 -4.71 -8.63
CA HIS A 84 -11.01 -3.82 -7.68
C HIS A 84 -11.06 -4.45 -6.29
N LEU A 85 -10.81 -3.66 -5.24
CA LEU A 85 -11.02 -4.07 -3.87
C LEU A 85 -11.45 -2.89 -3.01
N ALA A 86 -12.67 -2.93 -2.46
CA ALA A 86 -13.19 -1.82 -1.69
C ALA A 86 -12.47 -1.69 -0.33
N PRO A 87 -12.41 -0.48 0.28
CA PRO A 87 -11.69 -0.28 1.55
C PRO A 87 -12.12 -1.21 2.68
N GLY A 88 -13.44 -1.48 2.81
CA GLY A 88 -13.96 -2.39 3.83
C GLY A 88 -13.64 -3.86 3.56
N GLU A 89 -13.47 -4.25 2.29
CA GLU A 89 -12.97 -5.58 1.93
C GLU A 89 -11.49 -5.71 2.26
N ILE A 90 -10.68 -4.69 1.95
CA ILE A 90 -9.26 -4.66 2.33
C ILE A 90 -9.09 -4.90 3.83
N ASP A 91 -9.89 -4.22 4.67
CA ASP A 91 -9.82 -4.41 6.11
C ASP A 91 -10.16 -5.84 6.51
N ARG A 92 -11.25 -6.37 5.97
CA ARG A 92 -11.73 -7.73 6.28
C ARG A 92 -10.70 -8.78 5.89
N GLU A 93 -10.12 -8.66 4.69
CA GLU A 93 -9.08 -9.56 4.19
C GLU A 93 -7.82 -9.55 5.06
N CYS A 94 -7.50 -8.41 5.68
CA CYS A 94 -6.38 -8.29 6.59
C CYS A 94 -6.72 -8.67 8.05
N GLY A 95 -7.99 -8.94 8.38
CA GLY A 95 -8.44 -9.09 9.78
C GLY A 95 -8.37 -7.78 10.59
N ALA A 96 -8.42 -6.62 9.93
CA ALA A 96 -8.35 -5.31 10.57
C ALA A 96 -9.74 -4.69 10.79
N SER A 97 -9.85 -3.79 11.77
CA SER A 97 -11.00 -2.90 11.87
C SER A 97 -10.90 -1.74 10.87
N SER A 98 -12.03 -1.24 10.38
CA SER A 98 -12.07 -0.13 9.43
C SER A 98 -11.41 1.14 9.96
N GLY A 99 -11.60 1.46 11.24
CA GLY A 99 -10.92 2.57 11.90
C GLY A 99 -9.39 2.40 11.91
N SER A 100 -8.90 1.19 12.19
CA SER A 100 -7.46 0.90 12.19
C SER A 100 -6.87 1.02 10.78
N GLY A 101 -7.49 0.35 9.80
CA GLY A 101 -7.05 0.38 8.39
C GLY A 101 -7.03 1.79 7.81
N ASN A 102 -8.09 2.58 8.03
CA ASN A 102 -8.14 3.97 7.58
C ASN A 102 -7.06 4.84 8.23
N ARG A 103 -6.91 4.75 9.56
CA ARG A 103 -5.90 5.52 10.31
C ARG A 103 -4.49 5.20 9.82
N ARG A 104 -4.15 3.91 9.66
CA ARG A 104 -2.82 3.50 9.15
C ARG A 104 -2.60 3.91 7.71
N GLY A 105 -3.60 3.80 6.84
CA GLY A 105 -3.50 4.28 5.46
C GLY A 105 -3.25 5.79 5.37
N GLN A 106 -3.89 6.60 6.22
CA GLN A 106 -3.61 8.04 6.32
C GLN A 106 -2.20 8.31 6.85
N GLU A 107 -1.79 7.60 7.89
CA GLU A 107 -0.47 7.71 8.49
C GLU A 107 0.63 7.39 7.46
N ILE A 108 0.50 6.30 6.70
CA ILE A 108 1.45 5.91 5.64
C ILE A 108 1.54 6.98 4.56
N ARG A 109 0.40 7.49 4.07
CA ARG A 109 0.39 8.56 3.07
C ARG A 109 1.16 9.80 3.54
N ARG A 110 1.02 10.18 4.82
CA ARG A 110 1.78 11.28 5.43
C ARG A 110 3.27 10.94 5.57
N LEU A 111 3.59 9.80 6.18
CA LEU A 111 4.97 9.37 6.45
C LEU A 111 5.79 9.23 5.17
N MET A 112 5.20 8.68 4.12
CA MET A 112 5.85 8.41 2.83
C MET A 112 5.68 9.55 1.83
N ARG A 113 4.94 10.61 2.21
CA ARG A 113 4.62 11.78 1.39
C ARG A 113 4.03 11.36 0.04
N LEU A 114 3.12 10.40 0.07
CA LEU A 114 2.51 9.84 -1.14
C LEU A 114 1.63 10.90 -1.80
N ARG A 115 1.71 10.95 -3.13
CA ARG A 115 0.82 11.75 -3.97
C ARG A 115 -0.04 10.81 -4.81
N LEU A 116 -1.08 11.37 -5.43
CA LEU A 116 -1.86 10.64 -6.43
C LEU A 116 -0.95 10.24 -7.58
N ALA A 117 -1.10 8.99 -8.03
CA ALA A 117 -0.25 8.36 -9.05
C ALA A 117 1.25 8.63 -8.82
N ASP A 118 1.73 8.56 -7.57
CA ASP A 118 3.15 8.78 -7.27
C ASP A 118 4.00 7.76 -8.06
N PRO A 119 4.88 8.20 -8.98
CA PRO A 119 5.58 7.30 -9.90
C PRO A 119 6.50 6.30 -9.18
N ARG A 120 6.84 6.56 -7.91
CA ARG A 120 7.62 5.62 -7.08
C ARG A 120 6.82 4.41 -6.62
N TRP A 121 5.48 4.49 -6.69
CA TRP A 121 4.51 3.57 -6.08
C TRP A 121 3.39 3.15 -7.04
N VAL A 122 3.52 3.48 -8.31
CA VAL A 122 2.63 2.99 -9.37
C VAL A 122 3.09 1.59 -9.81
N ARG A 123 2.13 0.77 -10.27
CA ARG A 123 2.38 -0.56 -10.85
C ARG A 123 3.42 -0.49 -11.98
N ALA A 124 4.22 -1.55 -12.11
CA ALA A 124 5.26 -1.61 -13.13
C ALA A 124 4.67 -1.62 -14.54
N SER A 125 3.54 -2.30 -14.74
CA SER A 125 2.77 -2.32 -16.00
C SER A 125 2.36 -0.93 -16.47
N VAL A 126 1.99 -0.04 -15.54
CA VAL A 126 1.60 1.34 -15.86
C VAL A 126 2.83 2.20 -16.21
N LEU A 127 3.98 1.94 -15.60
CA LEU A 127 5.22 2.66 -15.92
C LEU A 127 5.90 2.15 -17.20
N ALA A 128 5.68 0.89 -17.55
CA ALA A 128 6.23 0.26 -18.75
C ALA A 128 5.42 0.55 -20.02
N ASP A 129 4.22 1.13 -19.88
CA ASP A 129 3.43 1.57 -21.02
C ASP A 129 4.09 2.77 -21.71
N GLU A 130 4.68 2.51 -22.88
CA GLU A 130 5.40 3.50 -23.68
C GLU A 130 4.52 4.63 -24.20
N THR A 131 3.20 4.38 -24.34
CA THR A 131 2.24 5.39 -24.81
C THR A 131 1.92 6.42 -23.73
N GLY A 132 2.09 6.05 -22.46
CA GLY A 132 1.68 6.84 -21.30
C GLY A 132 0.17 6.85 -21.03
N GLU A 133 -0.65 6.21 -21.87
CA GLU A 133 -2.11 6.19 -21.74
C GLU A 133 -2.54 5.54 -20.42
N ALA A 134 -1.86 4.47 -19.99
CA ALA A 134 -2.15 3.81 -18.72
C ALA A 134 -1.90 4.74 -17.53
N TYR A 135 -0.84 5.55 -17.59
CA TYR A 135 -0.51 6.49 -16.52
C TYR A 135 -1.48 7.68 -16.51
N GLU A 136 -1.79 8.23 -17.68
CA GLU A 136 -2.78 9.29 -17.82
C GLU A 136 -4.15 8.84 -17.33
N LYS A 137 -4.61 7.66 -17.78
CA LYS A 137 -5.87 7.06 -17.32
C LYS A 137 -5.89 6.89 -15.81
N LEU A 138 -4.83 6.34 -15.21
CA LEU A 138 -4.73 6.20 -13.76
C LEU A 138 -4.81 7.56 -13.06
N TYR A 139 -4.06 8.54 -13.54
CA TYR A 139 -4.02 9.88 -12.97
C TYR A 139 -5.41 10.54 -13.01
N VAL A 140 -6.07 10.46 -14.16
CA VAL A 140 -7.40 11.00 -14.43
C VAL A 140 -8.45 10.30 -13.56
N ASP A 141 -8.52 8.96 -13.56
CA ASP A 141 -9.48 8.17 -12.78
C ASP A 141 -9.41 8.53 -11.29
N VAL A 142 -8.19 8.58 -10.76
CA VAL A 142 -7.94 8.85 -9.34
C VAL A 142 -8.20 10.32 -8.99
N LEU A 143 -7.88 11.26 -9.90
CA LEU A 143 -8.23 12.68 -9.74
C LEU A 143 -9.75 12.89 -9.73
N TRP A 144 -10.48 12.28 -10.68
CA TRP A 144 -11.94 12.39 -10.75
C TRP A 144 -12.61 11.81 -9.52
N ALA A 145 -12.12 10.68 -8.99
CA ALA A 145 -12.61 10.13 -7.73
C ALA A 145 -12.51 11.14 -6.57
N LYS A 146 -11.39 11.86 -6.48
CA LYS A 146 -11.20 12.91 -5.46
C LYS A 146 -12.10 14.11 -5.68
N MET A 147 -12.37 14.50 -6.93
CA MET A 147 -13.27 15.61 -7.24
C MET A 147 -14.75 15.27 -6.94
N ARG A 148 -15.17 14.01 -7.15
CA ARG A 148 -16.53 13.54 -6.82
C ARG A 148 -16.82 13.50 -5.32
N GLY A 149 -15.80 13.34 -4.48
CA GLY A 149 -15.93 13.32 -3.00
C GLY A 149 -16.03 14.69 -2.33
N LYS A 150 -16.32 15.76 -3.08
CA LYS A 150 -16.51 17.14 -2.58
C LYS A 150 -17.97 17.63 -2.61
N ASN A 151 -18.94 16.75 -2.87
CA ASN A 151 -20.37 17.02 -2.66
C ASN A 151 -20.89 16.22 -1.46
#